data_AF-A0A2H0MGQ1-F1
#
_entry.id   AF-A0A2H0MGQ1-F1
#
_cell.length_a   1.000
_cell.length_b   1.000
_cell.length_c   1.000
_cell.angle_alpha   90.00
_cell.angle_beta   90.00
_cell.angle_gamma   90.00
#
_symmetry.space_group_name_H-M   'P 1'
#
loop_
_entity.id
_entity.type
_entity.pdbx_description
1 polymer ?
#
loop_
_entity_poly.entity_id
_entity_poly.type
_entity_poly.pdbx_seq_one_letter_code
_entity_poly.pdbx_strand_id
1 'polypeptide(L)'
;MATEAGRKNVEGLPEKVHVWPYLVRLEFLCAIIVVLALTVWSITIDAPLEEAANPTKTPNPSKAPWYFLGLQDILVYFDPWFAGVVAPVLIIVGLMLIPYLDVNPKGNGYYTYTERKLAIWVYCFGFLVLWIALIIMGVFLRGPGWNLFMPWQYWDPHKVVALVNVDLPYAFGVRSYNMALLFGGAVVLGYFALGTAVYFFLERKAIKYVGFLRMFIKIQLLLIMGGMVIKIVLRLGFNIKYIWVTPWFNI
;
A
#
# COMPACT_ATOMS: atom_id res chain seq x y z
N MET A 1 0.85 34.65 -20.05
CA MET A 1 1.42 35.35 -18.89
C MET A 1 0.70 34.84 -17.64
N ALA A 2 1.23 33.78 -17.03
CA ALA A 2 0.72 33.28 -15.76
C ALA A 2 1.29 34.19 -14.67
N THR A 3 0.41 34.90 -13.98
CA THR A 3 0.73 35.69 -12.79
C THR A 3 1.48 34.80 -11.80
N GLU A 4 2.74 35.12 -11.53
CA GLU A 4 3.52 34.56 -10.43
C GLU A 4 2.75 34.82 -9.14
N ALA A 5 2.01 33.81 -8.68
CA ALA A 5 1.41 33.83 -7.35
C ALA A 5 2.58 33.98 -6.36
N GLY A 6 2.67 35.16 -5.76
CA GLY A 6 3.78 35.55 -4.89
C GLY A 6 4.11 34.43 -3.93
N ARG A 7 5.34 33.91 -4.04
CA ARG A 7 5.96 33.12 -2.97
C ARG A 7 5.85 33.99 -1.74
N LYS A 8 4.96 33.66 -0.81
CA LYS A 8 5.14 34.10 0.57
C LYS A 8 6.48 33.52 0.97
N ASN A 9 7.52 34.36 0.94
CA ASN A 9 8.78 34.06 1.61
C ASN A 9 8.36 33.71 3.04
N VAL A 10 8.54 32.45 3.41
CA VAL A 10 8.41 32.06 4.80
C VAL A 10 9.51 32.84 5.49
N GLU A 11 9.14 33.92 6.18
CA GLU A 11 10.05 34.71 7.00
C GLU A 11 10.77 33.73 7.93
N GLY A 12 12.09 33.60 7.75
CA GLY A 12 12.92 32.76 8.62
C GLY A 12 13.64 31.58 7.97
N LEU A 13 13.68 31.41 6.63
CA LEU A 13 14.67 30.50 6.04
C LEU A 13 16.06 31.17 6.09
N PRO A 14 17.03 30.62 6.86
CA PRO A 14 18.32 31.24 7.05
C PRO A 14 19.10 31.37 5.73
N GLU A 15 19.98 32.37 5.73
CA GLU A 15 21.02 32.62 4.73
C GLU A 15 21.64 31.29 4.26
N LYS A 16 21.73 31.10 2.94
CA LYS A 16 22.26 29.87 2.34
C LYS A 16 23.66 29.60 2.88
N VAL A 17 23.81 28.54 3.67
CA VAL A 17 25.09 28.16 4.27
C VAL A 17 25.91 27.36 3.25
N HIS A 18 27.23 27.55 3.24
CA HIS A 18 28.12 26.75 2.40
C HIS A 18 28.04 25.26 2.77
N VAL A 19 27.95 24.39 1.76
CA VAL A 19 27.93 22.92 1.91
C VAL A 19 29.14 22.43 2.70
N TRP A 20 30.32 22.93 2.32
CA TRP A 20 31.54 22.76 3.08
C TRP A 20 31.75 23.97 4.00
N PRO A 21 32.04 23.79 5.29
CA PRO A 21 32.21 22.51 5.98
C PRO A 21 30.93 21.99 6.68
N TYR A 22 29.85 22.77 6.70
CA TYR A 22 28.73 22.56 7.61
C TYR A 22 27.93 21.28 7.32
N LEU A 23 27.46 21.09 6.09
CA LEU A 23 26.70 19.89 5.72
C LEU A 23 27.59 18.65 5.73
N VAL A 24 28.79 18.75 5.16
CA VAL A 24 29.71 17.61 5.03
C VAL A 24 30.16 17.06 6.38
N ARG A 25 30.43 17.92 7.38
CA ARG A 25 30.76 17.46 8.74
C ARG A 25 29.60 16.68 9.38
N LEU A 26 28.37 17.13 9.18
CA LEU A 26 27.18 16.48 9.73
C LEU A 26 26.92 15.14 9.03
N GLU A 27 27.00 15.09 7.71
CA GLU A 27 26.89 13.84 6.94
C GLU A 27 27.97 12.84 7.31
N PHE A 28 29.22 13.30 7.49
CA PHE A 28 30.33 12.44 7.91
C PHE A 28 30.12 11.90 9.33
N LEU A 29 29.65 12.73 10.27
CA LEU A 29 29.31 12.27 11.61
C LEU A 29 28.18 11.23 11.59
N CYS A 30 27.12 11.47 10.84
CA CYS A 30 26.03 10.51 10.64
C CYS A 30 26.54 9.21 10.02
N ALA A 31 27.42 9.28 9.02
CA ALA A 31 28.02 8.11 8.39
C ALA A 31 28.85 7.28 9.38
N ILE A 32 29.67 7.93 10.21
CA ILE A 32 30.42 7.25 11.27
C ILE A 32 29.47 6.55 12.24
N ILE A 33 28.43 7.25 12.71
CA ILE A 33 27.45 6.69 13.64
C ILE A 33 26.74 5.48 13.03
N VAL A 34 26.29 5.56 11.78
CA VAL A 34 25.62 4.47 11.07
C VAL A 34 26.56 3.27 10.88
N VAL A 35 27.81 3.50 10.46
CA VAL A 35 28.81 2.43 10.29
C VAL A 35 29.12 1.74 11.62
N LEU A 36 29.30 2.51 12.70
CA LEU A 36 29.49 1.96 14.03
C LEU A 36 28.28 1.13 14.47
N ALA A 37 27.07 1.65 14.31
CA ALA A 37 25.84 0.95 14.68
C ALA A 37 25.68 -0.37 13.89
N LEU A 38 25.90 -0.36 12.58
CA LEU A 38 25.83 -1.55 11.74
C LEU A 38 26.93 -2.56 12.06
N THR A 39 28.14 -2.08 12.40
CA THR A 39 29.27 -2.94 12.79
C THR A 39 28.99 -3.64 14.12
N VAL A 40 28.53 -2.89 15.12
CA VAL A 40 28.12 -3.47 16.42
C VAL A 40 26.99 -4.48 16.19
N TRP A 41 25.95 -4.11 15.44
CA TRP A 41 24.84 -5.02 15.12
C TRP A 41 25.33 -6.32 14.47
N SER A 42 26.19 -6.21 13.44
CA SER A 42 26.72 -7.35 12.70
C SER A 42 27.61 -8.29 13.53
N ILE A 43 28.25 -7.79 14.60
CA ILE A 43 29.05 -8.62 15.52
C ILE A 43 28.15 -9.26 16.58
N THR A 44 27.08 -8.58 17.00
CA THR A 44 26.21 -9.05 18.10
C THR A 44 25.12 -10.03 17.66
N ILE A 45 24.68 -9.97 16.39
CA ILE A 45 23.54 -10.73 15.88
C ILE A 45 23.94 -11.41 14.58
N ASP A 46 23.94 -12.74 14.59
CA ASP A 46 24.16 -13.55 13.40
C ASP A 46 23.03 -13.34 12.37
N ALA A 47 23.40 -13.33 11.09
CA ALA A 47 22.42 -13.25 10.02
C ALA A 47 21.55 -14.54 10.01
N PRO A 48 20.21 -14.42 9.93
CA PRO A 48 19.32 -15.57 9.87
C PRO A 48 19.34 -16.20 8.46
N LEU A 49 20.47 -16.82 8.09
CA LEU A 49 20.65 -17.51 6.83
C LEU A 49 20.17 -18.96 6.96
N GLU A 50 19.39 -19.42 5.98
CA GLU A 50 18.98 -20.83 5.88
C GLU A 50 20.12 -21.71 5.35
N GLU A 51 19.93 -23.03 5.44
CA GLU A 51 20.82 -24.02 4.82
C GLU A 51 20.90 -23.84 3.30
N ALA A 52 21.90 -24.46 2.67
CA ALA A 52 22.04 -24.44 1.21
C ALA A 52 20.74 -24.92 0.52
N ALA A 53 20.38 -24.23 -0.57
CA ALA A 53 19.12 -24.46 -1.26
C ALA A 53 18.95 -25.93 -1.68
N ASN A 54 17.84 -26.53 -1.27
CA ASN A 54 17.47 -27.90 -1.64
C ASN A 54 16.21 -27.89 -2.51
N PRO A 55 16.30 -28.23 -3.82
CA PRO A 55 15.14 -28.27 -4.71
C PRO A 55 14.03 -29.25 -4.30
N THR A 56 14.35 -30.23 -3.45
CA THR A 56 13.39 -31.26 -2.99
C THR A 56 12.63 -30.86 -1.73
N LYS A 57 12.99 -29.73 -1.08
CA LYS A 57 12.38 -29.27 0.17
C LYS A 57 11.98 -27.80 0.07
N THR A 58 10.68 -27.53 0.06
CA THR A 58 10.17 -26.16 0.14
C THR A 58 10.08 -25.71 1.61
N PRO A 59 10.72 -24.59 2.01
CA PRO A 59 10.61 -24.09 3.37
C PRO A 59 9.18 -23.65 3.68
N ASN A 60 8.72 -23.93 4.90
CA ASN A 60 7.41 -23.52 5.38
C ASN A 60 7.53 -22.86 6.77
N PRO A 61 7.24 -21.56 6.90
CA PRO A 61 6.81 -20.61 5.86
C PRO A 61 7.98 -20.10 4.99
N SER A 62 7.75 -19.97 3.69
CA SER A 62 8.69 -19.25 2.80
C SER A 62 8.42 -17.75 2.89
N LYS A 63 9.20 -17.03 3.72
CA LYS A 63 9.09 -15.58 3.90
C LYS A 63 10.07 -14.84 2.98
N ALA A 64 9.57 -13.88 2.22
CA ALA A 64 10.42 -12.93 1.51
C ALA A 64 11.13 -11.99 2.50
N PRO A 65 12.21 -11.31 2.07
CA PRO A 65 12.81 -10.23 2.85
C PRO A 65 11.76 -9.20 3.30
N TRP A 66 11.96 -8.62 4.48
CA TRP A 66 10.92 -7.85 5.18
C TRP A 66 10.34 -6.67 4.38
N TYR A 67 11.15 -6.05 3.52
CA TYR A 67 10.73 -4.95 2.65
C TYR A 67 9.80 -5.39 1.50
N PHE A 68 9.73 -6.69 1.19
CA PHE A 68 8.77 -7.28 0.26
C PHE A 68 7.60 -8.00 0.94
N LEU A 69 7.63 -8.19 2.25
CA LEU A 69 6.56 -8.90 2.97
C LEU A 69 5.20 -8.23 2.83
N GLY A 70 5.15 -6.90 2.68
CA GLY A 70 3.90 -6.19 2.40
C GLY A 70 3.24 -6.68 1.10
N LEU A 71 4.03 -6.82 0.02
CA LEU A 71 3.53 -7.39 -1.25
C LEU A 71 3.19 -8.86 -1.13
N GLN A 72 3.98 -9.62 -0.39
CA GLN A 72 3.72 -11.04 -0.19
C GLN A 72 2.41 -11.26 0.57
N ASP A 73 2.09 -10.44 1.57
CA ASP A 73 0.82 -10.55 2.29
C ASP A 73 -0.38 -10.21 1.37
N ILE A 74 -0.21 -9.29 0.41
CA ILE A 74 -1.25 -8.94 -0.57
C ILE A 74 -1.66 -10.17 -1.41
N LEU A 75 -0.77 -11.14 -1.67
CA LEU A 75 -1.07 -12.38 -2.41
C LEU A 75 -2.10 -13.28 -1.70
N VAL A 76 -2.37 -13.07 -0.41
CA VAL A 76 -3.40 -13.81 0.31
C VAL A 76 -4.80 -13.34 -0.07
N TYR A 77 -4.92 -12.07 -0.46
CA TYR A 77 -6.19 -11.40 -0.72
C TYR A 77 -6.50 -11.28 -2.22
N PHE A 78 -5.46 -11.27 -3.05
CA PHE A 78 -5.56 -11.07 -4.49
C PHE A 78 -4.81 -12.15 -5.27
N ASP A 79 -5.28 -12.45 -6.48
CA ASP A 79 -4.58 -13.36 -7.39
C ASP A 79 -3.22 -12.76 -7.84
N PRO A 80 -2.24 -13.60 -8.25
CA PRO A 80 -0.86 -13.18 -8.52
C PRO A 80 -0.70 -12.07 -9.55
N TRP A 81 -1.59 -11.97 -10.54
CA TRP A 81 -1.54 -10.92 -11.55
C TRP A 81 -1.73 -9.52 -10.94
N PHE A 82 -2.64 -9.39 -9.98
CA PHE A 82 -2.91 -8.10 -9.34
C PHE A 82 -1.87 -7.80 -8.27
N ALA A 83 -1.65 -8.73 -7.35
CA ALA A 83 -0.72 -8.54 -6.22
C ALA A 83 0.75 -8.43 -6.67
N GLY A 84 1.15 -9.22 -7.68
CA GLY A 84 2.53 -9.32 -8.13
C GLY A 84 2.91 -8.32 -9.22
N VAL A 85 1.95 -7.84 -10.04
CA VAL A 85 2.24 -6.96 -11.18
C VAL A 85 1.50 -5.64 -11.08
N VAL A 86 0.17 -5.66 -11.02
CA VAL A 86 -0.63 -4.42 -11.11
C VAL A 86 -0.43 -3.52 -9.89
N ALA A 87 -0.52 -4.05 -8.67
CA ALA A 87 -0.38 -3.26 -7.45
C ALA A 87 1.02 -2.60 -7.34
N PRO A 88 2.16 -3.32 -7.52
CA PRO A 88 3.48 -2.69 -7.54
C PRO A 88 3.62 -1.60 -8.60
N VAL A 89 3.15 -1.86 -9.83
CA VAL A 89 3.20 -0.88 -10.92
C VAL A 89 2.37 0.36 -10.58
N LEU A 90 1.16 0.19 -10.04
CA LEU A 90 0.31 1.29 -9.61
C LEU A 90 0.92 2.10 -8.46
N ILE A 91 1.62 1.46 -7.53
CA ILE A 91 2.34 2.16 -6.46
C ILE A 91 3.44 3.03 -7.06
N ILE A 92 4.29 2.46 -7.92
CA ILE A 92 5.41 3.19 -8.53
C ILE A 92 4.91 4.34 -9.42
N VAL A 93 3.97 4.07 -10.32
CA VAL A 93 3.36 5.07 -11.19
C VAL A 93 2.61 6.12 -10.36
N GLY A 94 1.88 5.71 -9.34
CA GLY A 94 1.18 6.61 -8.42
C GLY A 94 2.13 7.60 -7.73
N LEU A 95 3.28 7.12 -7.24
CA LEU A 95 4.32 7.96 -6.65
C LEU A 95 4.92 8.94 -7.66
N MET A 96 5.21 8.49 -8.88
CA MET A 96 5.70 9.36 -9.97
C MET A 96 4.67 10.42 -10.39
N LEU A 97 3.37 10.12 -10.25
CA LEU A 97 2.30 11.05 -10.58
C LEU A 97 2.06 12.12 -9.51
N ILE A 98 2.57 11.97 -8.27
CA ILE A 98 2.33 12.92 -7.17
C ILE A 98 2.59 14.39 -7.57
N PRO A 99 3.73 14.76 -8.20
CA PRO A 99 4.01 16.15 -8.57
C PRO A 99 3.03 16.72 -9.60
N TYR A 100 2.41 15.88 -10.43
CA TYR A 100 1.46 16.29 -11.46
C TYR A 100 0.04 16.39 -10.92
N LEU A 101 -0.30 15.49 -9.99
CA LEU A 101 -1.59 15.44 -9.35
C LEU A 101 -1.71 16.55 -8.31
N ASP A 102 -0.68 16.81 -7.50
CA ASP A 102 -0.74 17.85 -6.48
C ASP A 102 -0.47 19.25 -7.03
N VAL A 103 -1.55 20.03 -7.15
CA VAL A 103 -1.52 21.42 -7.64
C VAL A 103 -1.38 22.44 -6.52
N ASN A 104 -1.37 22.02 -5.24
CA ASN A 104 -1.28 22.96 -4.12
C ASN A 104 0.17 23.43 -3.93
N PRO A 105 0.48 24.72 -4.14
CA PRO A 105 1.84 25.22 -3.99
C PRO A 105 2.24 25.43 -2.51
N LYS A 106 1.28 25.36 -1.58
CA LYS A 106 1.51 25.57 -0.14
C LYS A 106 2.11 24.33 0.52
N GLY A 107 2.84 24.53 1.61
CA GLY A 107 3.57 23.45 2.29
C GLY A 107 4.65 22.79 1.43
N ASN A 108 5.29 23.55 0.53
CA ASN A 108 6.47 23.12 -0.21
C ASN A 108 7.73 23.71 0.45
N GLY A 109 8.65 22.85 0.89
CA GLY A 109 9.89 23.26 1.56
C GLY A 109 9.79 23.54 3.07
N TYR A 110 8.61 23.35 3.68
CA TYR A 110 8.42 23.40 5.13
C TYR A 110 7.32 22.43 5.57
N TYR A 111 7.38 21.97 6.81
CA TYR A 111 6.39 21.06 7.37
C TYR A 111 5.15 21.82 7.86
N THR A 112 3.98 21.52 7.29
CA THR A 112 2.69 22.09 7.70
C THR A 112 1.58 21.06 7.58
N TYR A 113 0.83 20.85 8.67
CA TYR A 113 -0.30 19.93 8.66
C TYR A 113 -1.57 20.59 8.12
N THR A 114 -1.81 21.85 8.48
CA THR A 114 -3.08 22.55 8.24
C THR A 114 -3.34 22.82 6.76
N GLU A 115 -2.29 23.02 5.98
CA GLU A 115 -2.40 23.40 4.56
C GLU A 115 -2.49 22.19 3.61
N ARG A 116 -2.16 20.97 4.07
CA ARG A 116 -2.11 19.75 3.23
C ARG A 116 -2.73 18.52 3.89
N LYS A 117 -3.77 18.72 4.72
CA LYS A 117 -4.42 17.65 5.51
C LYS A 117 -4.70 16.40 4.69
N LEU A 118 -5.37 16.53 3.54
CA LEU A 118 -5.75 15.37 2.72
C LEU A 118 -4.54 14.60 2.20
N ALA A 119 -3.51 15.29 1.68
CA ALA A 119 -2.30 14.62 1.18
C ALA A 119 -1.55 13.88 2.30
N ILE A 120 -1.45 14.50 3.48
CA ILE A 120 -0.82 13.89 4.66
C ILE A 120 -1.63 12.67 5.12
N TRP A 121 -2.95 12.78 5.21
CA TRP A 121 -3.81 11.66 5.59
C TRP A 121 -3.72 10.50 4.60
N VAL A 122 -3.75 10.77 3.30
CA VAL A 122 -3.59 9.74 2.27
C VAL A 122 -2.23 9.07 2.38
N TYR A 123 -1.16 9.82 2.59
CA TYR A 123 0.18 9.27 2.79
C TYR A 123 0.27 8.42 4.07
N CYS A 124 -0.13 8.97 5.22
CA CYS A 124 -0.11 8.26 6.49
C CYS A 124 -0.97 6.99 6.44
N PHE A 125 -2.15 7.06 5.84
CA PHE A 125 -3.01 5.88 5.71
C PHE A 125 -2.42 4.85 4.74
N GLY A 126 -2.01 5.25 3.54
CA GLY A 126 -1.49 4.32 2.53
C GLY A 126 -0.15 3.69 2.93
N PHE A 127 0.80 4.50 3.40
CA PHE A 127 2.13 4.03 3.75
C PHE A 127 2.20 3.53 5.20
N LEU A 128 1.88 4.36 6.20
CA LEU A 128 2.07 3.97 7.60
C LEU A 128 1.03 2.96 8.10
N VAL A 129 -0.23 3.12 7.72
CA VAL A 129 -1.27 2.20 8.17
C VAL A 129 -1.30 0.96 7.27
N LEU A 130 -1.56 1.10 5.98
CA LEU A 130 -1.74 -0.06 5.10
C LEU A 130 -0.42 -0.80 4.85
N TRP A 131 0.61 -0.13 4.33
CA TRP A 131 1.84 -0.82 3.93
C TRP A 131 2.63 -1.40 5.10
N ILE A 132 2.88 -0.60 6.15
CA ILE A 132 3.61 -1.08 7.34
C ILE A 132 2.79 -2.13 8.10
N ALA A 133 1.45 -2.01 8.20
CA ALA A 133 0.67 -3.07 8.84
C ALA A 133 0.77 -4.39 8.08
N LEU A 134 0.74 -4.39 6.75
CA LEU A 134 0.94 -5.61 5.95
C LEU A 134 2.32 -6.24 6.22
N ILE A 135 3.38 -5.43 6.35
CA ILE A 135 4.71 -5.91 6.74
C ILE A 135 4.67 -6.52 8.14
N ILE A 136 4.10 -5.82 9.14
CA ILE A 136 4.01 -6.31 10.51
C ILE A 136 3.23 -7.63 10.57
N MET A 137 2.10 -7.73 9.85
CA MET A 137 1.34 -8.97 9.74
C MET A 137 2.18 -10.08 9.13
N GLY A 138 2.90 -9.82 8.04
CA GLY A 138 3.79 -10.79 7.39
C GLY A 138 4.96 -11.26 8.26
N VAL A 139 5.59 -10.35 9.02
CA VAL A 139 6.72 -10.68 9.91
C VAL A 139 6.23 -11.48 11.11
N PHE A 140 5.26 -10.94 11.85
CA PHE A 140 4.96 -11.39 13.21
C PHE A 140 3.70 -12.24 13.34
N LEU A 141 2.72 -12.13 12.43
CA LEU A 141 1.44 -12.83 12.54
C LEU A 141 1.31 -14.00 11.55
N ARG A 142 2.08 -14.01 10.47
CA ARG A 142 2.11 -15.12 9.51
C ARG A 142 3.02 -16.24 9.99
N GLY A 143 2.41 -17.38 10.29
CA GLY A 143 3.07 -18.61 10.74
C GLY A 143 3.07 -19.71 9.66
N PRO A 144 3.18 -21.00 10.08
CA PRO A 144 3.17 -22.14 9.17
C PRO A 144 1.96 -22.16 8.22
N GLY A 145 2.21 -22.47 6.95
CA GLY A 145 1.20 -22.46 5.88
C GLY A 145 0.72 -21.07 5.47
N TRP A 146 1.44 -20.01 5.87
CA TRP A 146 1.02 -18.62 5.75
C TRP A 146 -0.31 -18.30 6.45
N ASN A 147 -0.67 -19.11 7.45
CA ASN A 147 -1.85 -18.89 8.26
C ASN A 147 -1.65 -17.69 9.20
N LEU A 148 -2.74 -17.01 9.51
CA LEU A 148 -2.76 -15.93 10.48
C LEU A 148 -2.84 -16.51 11.89
N PHE A 149 -1.85 -16.19 12.72
CA PHE A 149 -1.83 -16.48 14.15
C PHE A 149 -1.85 -15.17 14.92
N MET A 150 -2.73 -15.08 15.91
CA MET A 150 -2.74 -13.93 16.81
C MET A 150 -1.51 -13.99 17.73
N PRO A 151 -1.01 -12.86 18.27
CA PRO A 151 0.19 -12.84 19.11
C PRO A 151 0.17 -13.79 20.31
N TRP A 152 -1.01 -14.15 20.80
CA TRP A 152 -1.23 -15.06 21.93
C TRP A 152 -1.47 -16.52 21.52
N GLN A 153 -1.49 -16.85 20.23
CA GLN A 153 -1.70 -18.21 19.75
C GLN A 153 -0.39 -18.93 19.49
N TYR A 154 -0.31 -20.19 19.91
CA TYR A 154 0.80 -21.07 19.57
C TYR A 154 0.80 -21.40 18.06
N TRP A 155 1.98 -21.41 17.45
CA TRP A 155 2.16 -21.75 16.05
C TRP A 155 2.27 -23.26 15.88
N ASP A 156 1.14 -23.90 15.58
CA ASP A 156 1.08 -25.32 15.26
C ASP A 156 1.49 -25.56 13.78
N PRO A 157 2.60 -26.29 13.52
CA PRO A 157 3.05 -26.60 12.16
C PRO A 157 2.08 -27.52 11.39
N HIS A 158 1.25 -28.29 12.08
CA HIS A 158 0.33 -29.25 11.48
C HIS A 158 -1.07 -28.67 11.25
N LYS A 159 -1.28 -27.40 11.59
CA LYS A 159 -2.55 -26.71 11.39
C LYS A 159 -2.81 -26.49 9.90
N VAL A 160 -3.61 -27.38 9.31
CA VAL A 160 -4.15 -27.21 7.96
C VAL A 160 -5.50 -26.52 8.05
N VAL A 161 -5.51 -25.20 7.85
CA VAL A 161 -6.77 -24.44 7.75
C VAL A 161 -7.30 -24.58 6.33
N ALA A 162 -8.39 -25.32 6.16
CA ALA A 162 -9.16 -25.29 4.92
C ALA A 162 -9.84 -23.93 4.80
N LEU A 163 -9.18 -22.97 4.15
CA LEU A 163 -9.79 -21.72 3.73
C LEU A 163 -10.89 -22.05 2.71
N VAL A 164 -12.12 -22.21 3.20
CA VAL A 164 -13.30 -22.36 2.33
C VAL A 164 -13.46 -21.05 1.59
N ASN A 165 -13.03 -21.05 0.33
CA ASN A 165 -13.12 -19.87 -0.52
C ASN A 165 -14.57 -19.74 -0.99
N VAL A 166 -15.23 -18.68 -0.56
CA VAL A 166 -16.58 -18.34 -1.02
C VAL A 166 -16.47 -17.14 -1.94
N ASP A 167 -17.08 -17.22 -3.12
CA ASP A 167 -17.18 -16.04 -3.96
C ASP A 167 -18.39 -15.23 -3.54
N LEU A 168 -18.26 -13.90 -3.63
CA LEU A 168 -19.29 -12.95 -3.25
C LEU A 168 -20.64 -13.27 -3.93
N PRO A 169 -20.73 -13.59 -5.25
CA PRO A 169 -22.01 -13.96 -5.85
C PRO A 169 -22.65 -15.22 -5.23
N TYR A 170 -21.84 -16.22 -4.89
CA TYR A 170 -22.32 -17.44 -4.21
C TYR A 170 -22.81 -17.14 -2.78
N ALA A 171 -22.17 -16.19 -2.08
CA ALA A 171 -22.62 -15.75 -0.76
C ALA A 171 -24.03 -15.12 -0.80
N PHE A 172 -24.40 -14.48 -1.92
CA PHE A 172 -25.75 -13.95 -2.17
C PHE A 172 -26.70 -14.96 -2.83
N GLY A 173 -26.33 -16.24 -2.92
CA GLY A 173 -27.17 -17.30 -3.47
C GLY A 173 -27.17 -17.40 -5.01
N VAL A 174 -26.37 -16.58 -5.70
CA VAL A 174 -26.26 -16.62 -7.17
C VAL A 174 -25.32 -17.76 -7.57
N ARG A 175 -25.88 -18.85 -8.09
CA ARG A 175 -25.10 -20.06 -8.47
C ARG A 175 -24.87 -20.22 -9.97
N SER A 176 -25.57 -19.47 -10.81
CA SER A 176 -25.36 -19.51 -12.26
C SER A 176 -24.16 -18.65 -12.64
N TYR A 177 -23.28 -19.19 -13.49
CA TYR A 177 -22.06 -18.51 -13.93
C TYR A 177 -22.32 -17.13 -14.53
N ASN A 178 -23.27 -17.02 -15.48
CA ASN A 178 -23.57 -15.75 -16.14
C ASN A 178 -24.10 -14.69 -15.17
N MET A 179 -24.95 -15.10 -14.22
CA MET A 179 -25.48 -14.20 -13.21
C MET A 179 -24.40 -13.80 -12.19
N ALA A 180 -23.51 -14.73 -11.82
CA ALA A 180 -22.39 -14.45 -10.94
C ALA A 180 -21.41 -13.45 -11.57
N LEU A 181 -21.13 -13.60 -12.88
CA LEU A 181 -20.31 -12.68 -13.64
C LEU A 181 -20.92 -11.28 -13.71
N LEU A 182 -22.21 -11.17 -14.02
CA LEU A 182 -22.91 -9.88 -14.06
C LEU A 182 -22.97 -9.21 -12.69
N PHE A 183 -23.23 -9.99 -11.64
CA PHE A 183 -23.28 -9.48 -10.26
C PHE A 183 -21.90 -8.96 -9.81
N GLY A 184 -20.85 -9.77 -9.97
CA GLY A 184 -19.49 -9.36 -9.62
C GLY A 184 -19.03 -8.12 -10.39
N GLY A 185 -19.29 -8.09 -11.71
CA GLY A 185 -19.00 -6.95 -12.56
C GLY A 185 -19.78 -5.70 -12.15
N ALA A 186 -21.07 -5.84 -11.83
CA ALA A 186 -21.90 -4.73 -11.35
C ALA A 186 -21.42 -4.18 -9.99
N VAL A 187 -20.96 -5.05 -9.08
CA VAL A 187 -20.40 -4.62 -7.79
C VAL A 187 -19.10 -3.83 -7.99
N VAL A 188 -18.18 -4.35 -8.80
CA VAL A 188 -16.89 -3.67 -9.06
C VAL A 188 -17.10 -2.35 -9.81
N LEU A 189 -17.85 -2.37 -10.91
CA LEU A 189 -18.14 -1.16 -11.67
C LEU A 189 -18.96 -0.16 -10.86
N GLY A 190 -19.91 -0.63 -10.07
CA GLY A 190 -20.71 0.17 -9.15
C GLY A 190 -19.83 0.86 -8.11
N TYR A 191 -18.87 0.15 -7.51
CA TYR A 191 -17.91 0.73 -6.57
C TYR A 191 -17.10 1.87 -7.20
N PHE A 192 -16.54 1.65 -8.39
CA PHE A 192 -15.76 2.69 -9.07
C PHE A 192 -16.62 3.86 -9.54
N ALA A 193 -17.79 3.59 -10.13
CA ALA A 193 -18.69 4.62 -10.65
C ALA A 193 -19.30 5.46 -9.52
N LEU A 194 -19.85 4.81 -8.49
CA LEU A 194 -20.43 5.49 -7.32
C LEU A 194 -19.36 6.21 -6.52
N GLY A 195 -18.21 5.58 -6.27
CA GLY A 195 -17.09 6.22 -5.57
C GLY A 195 -16.62 7.49 -6.30
N THR A 196 -16.56 7.43 -7.63
CA THR A 196 -16.21 8.60 -8.45
C THR A 196 -17.28 9.68 -8.43
N ALA A 197 -18.55 9.31 -8.55
CA ALA A 197 -19.66 10.24 -8.50
C ALA A 197 -19.78 10.94 -7.14
N VAL A 198 -19.65 10.18 -6.05
CA VAL A 198 -19.66 10.70 -4.67
C VAL A 198 -18.48 11.65 -4.48
N TYR A 199 -17.26 11.27 -4.86
CA TYR A 199 -16.11 12.16 -4.68
C TYR A 199 -16.27 13.45 -5.49
N PHE A 200 -16.69 13.37 -6.76
CA PHE A 200 -16.99 14.56 -7.55
C PHE A 200 -18.11 15.41 -6.96
N PHE A 201 -19.09 14.78 -6.29
CA PHE A 201 -20.15 15.48 -5.57
C PHE A 201 -19.62 16.23 -4.35
N LEU A 202 -18.71 15.65 -3.56
CA LEU A 202 -18.12 16.30 -2.38
C LEU A 202 -17.18 17.44 -2.79
N GLU A 203 -16.34 17.20 -3.80
CA GLU A 203 -15.24 18.09 -4.18
C GLU A 203 -15.52 18.90 -5.45
N ARG A 204 -16.80 19.22 -5.73
CA ARG A 204 -17.26 19.96 -6.93
C ARG A 204 -16.47 21.24 -7.19
N LYS A 205 -16.07 21.92 -6.10
CA LYS A 205 -15.30 23.17 -6.17
C LYS A 205 -13.86 22.91 -6.61
N ALA A 206 -13.24 21.82 -6.14
CA ALA A 206 -11.86 21.47 -6.47
C ALA A 206 -11.68 21.09 -7.96
N ILE A 207 -12.71 20.55 -8.61
CA ILE A 207 -12.67 20.17 -10.04
C ILE A 207 -12.25 21.36 -10.93
N LYS A 208 -12.72 22.57 -10.62
CA LYS A 208 -12.39 23.78 -11.40
C LYS A 208 -10.92 24.18 -11.28
N TYR A 209 -10.27 23.87 -10.16
CA TYR A 209 -8.88 24.27 -9.89
C TYR A 209 -7.86 23.20 -10.30
N VAL A 210 -8.16 21.92 -10.08
CA VAL A 210 -7.26 20.80 -10.35
C VAL A 210 -7.37 20.30 -11.79
N GLY A 211 -8.54 20.47 -12.40
CA GLY A 211 -8.88 19.93 -13.72
C GLY A 211 -9.45 18.50 -13.64
N PHE A 212 -10.32 18.18 -14.59
CA PHE A 212 -11.12 16.95 -14.59
C PHE A 212 -10.25 15.67 -14.61
N LEU A 213 -9.31 15.57 -15.56
CA LEU A 213 -8.50 14.36 -15.74
C LEU A 213 -7.62 14.05 -14.51
N ARG A 214 -6.96 15.07 -13.95
CA ARG A 214 -6.12 14.91 -12.76
C ARG A 214 -6.94 14.48 -11.54
N MET A 215 -8.13 15.08 -11.38
CA MET A 215 -9.04 14.71 -10.31
C MET A 215 -9.55 13.27 -10.48
N PHE A 216 -9.90 12.88 -11.71
CA PHE A 216 -10.31 11.51 -12.02
C PHE A 216 -9.22 10.49 -11.66
N ILE A 217 -7.97 10.71 -12.08
CA ILE A 217 -6.83 9.82 -11.76
C ILE A 217 -6.61 9.72 -10.25
N LYS A 218 -6.63 10.86 -9.53
CA LYS A 218 -6.53 10.86 -8.05
C LYS A 218 -7.60 9.99 -7.40
N ILE A 219 -8.84 10.12 -7.87
CA ILE A 219 -9.98 9.36 -7.35
C ILE A 219 -9.79 7.87 -7.62
N GLN A 220 -9.39 7.49 -8.83
CA GLN A 220 -9.17 6.07 -9.14
C GLN A 220 -8.08 5.46 -8.26
N LEU A 221 -6.95 6.15 -8.07
CA LEU A 221 -5.88 5.69 -7.18
C LEU A 221 -6.36 5.57 -5.72
N LEU A 222 -7.15 6.53 -5.24
CA LEU A 222 -7.74 6.50 -3.89
C LEU A 222 -8.73 5.34 -3.74
N LEU A 223 -9.59 5.11 -4.73
CA LEU A 223 -10.57 4.02 -4.73
C LEU A 223 -9.91 2.64 -4.81
N ILE A 224 -8.80 2.51 -5.56
CA ILE A 224 -8.01 1.26 -5.59
C ILE A 224 -7.40 1.02 -4.20
N MET A 225 -6.80 2.04 -3.58
CA MET A 225 -6.23 1.92 -2.24
C MET A 225 -7.30 1.53 -1.20
N GLY A 226 -8.47 2.18 -1.22
CA GLY A 226 -9.59 1.81 -0.36
C GLY A 226 -10.16 0.41 -0.68
N GLY A 227 -10.19 0.04 -1.96
CA GLY A 227 -10.64 -1.26 -2.43
C GLY A 227 -9.76 -2.40 -1.94
N MET A 228 -8.45 -2.19 -1.84
CA MET A 228 -7.53 -3.16 -1.22
C MET A 228 -7.88 -3.41 0.24
N VAL A 229 -8.14 -2.35 1.02
CA VAL A 229 -8.53 -2.46 2.43
C VAL A 229 -9.84 -3.23 2.56
N ILE A 230 -10.84 -2.85 1.76
CA ILE A 230 -12.15 -3.52 1.75
C ILE A 230 -11.97 -5.00 1.44
N LYS A 231 -11.14 -5.34 0.43
CA LYS A 231 -10.87 -6.73 0.06
C LYS A 231 -10.20 -7.51 1.19
N ILE A 232 -9.21 -6.92 1.86
CA ILE A 232 -8.54 -7.53 3.03
C ILE A 232 -9.57 -7.84 4.12
N VAL A 233 -10.45 -6.88 4.43
CA VAL A 233 -11.51 -7.06 5.44
C VAL A 233 -12.51 -8.13 5.02
N LEU A 234 -12.94 -8.15 3.76
CA LEU A 234 -13.85 -9.18 3.24
C LEU A 234 -13.23 -10.58 3.32
N ARG A 235 -11.92 -10.69 3.06
CA ARG A 235 -11.20 -11.96 3.14
C ARG A 235 -11.01 -12.42 4.57
N LEU A 236 -10.60 -11.55 5.49
CA LEU A 236 -10.34 -11.90 6.88
C LEU A 236 -11.62 -12.10 7.70
N GLY A 237 -12.66 -11.29 7.45
CA GLY A 237 -13.91 -11.33 8.21
C GLY A 237 -14.95 -12.31 7.67
N PHE A 238 -15.05 -12.46 6.34
CA PHE A 238 -16.13 -13.23 5.70
C PHE A 238 -15.63 -14.37 4.80
N ASN A 239 -14.31 -14.62 4.76
CA ASN A 239 -13.68 -15.63 3.88
C ASN A 239 -13.96 -15.45 2.38
N ILE A 240 -14.36 -14.25 1.95
CA ILE A 240 -14.71 -13.98 0.55
C ILE A 240 -13.44 -13.89 -0.28
N LYS A 241 -13.23 -14.83 -1.21
CA LYS A 241 -12.03 -14.85 -2.07
C LYS A 241 -12.20 -14.02 -3.33
N TYR A 242 -13.31 -14.18 -4.04
CA TYR A 242 -13.55 -13.49 -5.31
C TYR A 242 -14.83 -12.64 -5.24
N ILE A 243 -14.73 -11.39 -5.65
CA ILE A 243 -15.83 -10.46 -5.89
C ILE A 243 -16.30 -10.62 -7.34
N TRP A 244 -15.36 -10.73 -8.27
CA TRP A 244 -15.66 -10.90 -9.69
C TRP A 244 -14.81 -12.02 -10.29
N VAL A 245 -15.49 -13.04 -10.82
CA VAL A 245 -14.89 -14.21 -11.44
C VAL A 245 -15.11 -14.13 -12.95
N THR A 246 -14.04 -14.21 -13.72
CA THR A 246 -14.09 -14.27 -15.20
C THR A 246 -13.22 -15.44 -15.69
N PRO A 247 -13.30 -15.86 -16.97
CA PRO A 247 -12.44 -16.92 -17.49
C PRO A 247 -10.95 -16.56 -17.47
N TRP A 248 -10.63 -15.27 -17.43
CA TRP A 248 -9.28 -14.74 -17.65
C TRP A 248 -8.63 -14.22 -16.37
N PHE A 249 -9.42 -13.58 -15.51
CA PHE A 249 -8.94 -12.98 -14.26
C PHE A 249 -10.03 -13.01 -13.18
N ASN A 250 -9.59 -13.01 -11.93
CA ASN A 250 -10.46 -12.86 -10.78
C ASN A 250 -10.01 -11.69 -9.91
N ILE A 251 -10.98 -11.02 -9.29
CA ILE A 251 -10.80 -9.87 -8.38
C ILE A 251 -11.49 -10.16 -7.08
#